data_AF-E4M828-F1
#
_entry.id   AF-E4M828-F1
#
_cell.length_a   1.000
_cell.length_b   1.000
_cell.length_c   1.000
_cell.angle_alpha   90.00
_cell.angle_beta   90.00
_cell.angle_gamma   90.00
#
_symmetry.space_group_name_H-M   'P 1'
#
loop_
_entity.id
_entity.type
_entity.pdbx_description
1 polymer ?
#
loop_
_entity_poly.entity_id
_entity_poly.type
_entity_poly.pdbx_seq_one_letter_code
_entity_poly.pdbx_strand_id
1 'polypeptide(L)'
;MGFVAVTIQLTMAAAGFAVGLLIAPRWNKTGCLTAAEYITRRYGASTQKLYTYIFLFISIFTTGSFLYPIAKIIEVAAGIPLSSSILIIGVFCMIYVSLGGLRAVVVTDVLQFIILFAAVIIVTPLAFGEVGGVPEFLARVPEGFFTLFAGEYNWVFIVAFMLYNLFFLGGN
;
A
#
# COMPACT_ATOMS: atom_id res chain seq x y z
N MET A 1 -13.41 1.40 -14.83
CA MET A 1 -12.52 2.49 -14.36
C MET A 1 -11.12 2.24 -14.89
N GLY A 2 -10.86 2.56 -16.16
CA GLY A 2 -9.56 2.29 -16.78
C GLY A 2 -8.47 3.24 -16.27
N PHE A 3 -8.34 4.37 -16.97
CA PHE A 3 -7.28 5.34 -16.69
C PHE A 3 -7.48 6.11 -15.37
N VAL A 4 -8.72 6.16 -14.85
CA VAL A 4 -9.04 6.73 -13.54
C VAL A 4 -8.27 6.04 -12.40
N ALA A 5 -8.16 4.70 -12.45
CA ALA A 5 -7.40 3.96 -11.45
C ALA A 5 -5.90 4.30 -11.52
N VAL A 6 -5.37 4.48 -12.73
CA VAL A 6 -3.98 4.90 -12.97
C VAL A 6 -3.74 6.30 -12.40
N THR A 7 -4.66 7.25 -12.61
CA THR A 7 -4.54 8.61 -12.03
C THR A 7 -4.56 8.59 -10.51
N ILE A 8 -5.43 7.77 -9.88
CA ILE A 8 -5.46 7.62 -8.42
C ILE A 8 -4.12 7.04 -7.92
N GLN A 9 -3.61 5.99 -8.56
CA GLN A 9 -2.34 5.38 -8.17
C GLN A 9 -1.15 6.34 -8.34
N LEU A 10 -1.15 7.13 -9.42
CA LEU A 10 -0.12 8.14 -9.69
C LEU A 10 -0.11 9.25 -8.63
N THR A 11 -1.27 9.59 -8.07
CA THR A 11 -1.36 10.59 -6.99
C THR A 11 -0.77 10.08 -5.67
N MET A 12 -0.90 8.78 -5.38
CA MET A 12 -0.22 8.15 -4.23
C MET A 12 1.30 8.18 -4.43
N ALA A 13 1.78 7.86 -5.64
CA ALA A 13 3.21 7.92 -5.97
C ALA A 13 3.76 9.35 -5.83
N ALA A 14 3.02 10.34 -6.33
CA ALA A 14 3.38 11.75 -6.21
C ALA A 14 3.40 12.23 -4.75
N ALA A 15 2.42 11.82 -3.93
CA ALA A 15 2.40 12.09 -2.50
C ALA A 15 3.61 11.47 -1.79
N GLY A 16 3.94 10.22 -2.09
CA GLY A 16 5.12 9.55 -1.54
C GLY A 16 6.43 10.26 -1.90
N PHE A 17 6.57 10.71 -3.15
CA PHE A 17 7.73 11.50 -3.57
C PHE A 17 7.80 12.86 -2.85
N ALA A 18 6.66 13.54 -2.68
CA ALA A 18 6.59 14.79 -1.94
C ALA A 18 6.96 14.62 -0.46
N VAL A 19 6.49 13.55 0.19
CA VAL A 19 6.89 13.20 1.57
C VAL A 19 8.39 12.92 1.65
N GLY A 20 8.93 12.13 0.71
CA GLY A 20 10.35 11.82 0.61
C GLY A 20 11.24 13.06 0.44
N LEU A 21 10.78 14.07 -0.30
CA LEU A 21 11.55 15.29 -0.52
C LEU A 21 11.35 16.36 0.57
N LEU A 22 10.16 16.46 1.16
CA LEU A 22 9.82 17.57 2.08
C LEU A 22 9.86 17.17 3.55
N ILE A 23 9.38 15.97 3.88
CA ILE A 23 9.21 15.49 5.25
C ILE A 23 10.44 14.68 5.67
N ALA A 24 10.90 13.74 4.85
CA ALA A 24 12.05 12.90 5.19
C ALA A 24 13.33 13.68 5.58
N PRO A 25 13.77 14.74 4.86
CA PRO A 25 14.94 15.50 5.30
C PRO A 25 14.69 16.31 6.58
N ARG A 26 13.44 16.69 6.87
CA ARG A 26 13.09 17.34 8.15
C ARG A 26 13.10 16.34 9.30
N TRP A 27 12.60 15.14 9.09
CA TRP A 27 12.69 14.05 10.08
C TRP A 27 14.13 13.67 10.37
N ASN A 28 14.97 13.51 9.35
CA ASN A 28 16.38 13.17 9.53
C ASN A 28 17.14 14.22 10.37
N LYS A 29 16.77 15.51 10.24
CA LYS A 29 17.33 16.60 11.07
C LYS A 29 16.96 16.50 12.55
N THR A 30 15.89 15.80 12.92
CA THR A 30 15.52 15.62 14.34
C THR A 30 16.36 14.55 15.04
N GLY A 31 17.09 13.72 14.28
CA GLY A 31 17.92 12.64 14.80
C GLY A 31 17.16 11.57 15.58
N CYS A 32 15.83 11.54 15.49
CA CYS A 32 14.97 10.53 16.09
C CYS A 32 14.75 9.40 15.08
N LEU A 33 14.86 8.15 15.53
CA LEU A 33 14.66 6.99 14.65
C LEU A 33 13.19 6.58 14.54
N THR A 34 12.35 6.99 15.50
CA THR A 34 10.92 6.65 15.52
C THR A 34 10.06 7.84 15.93
N ALA A 35 8.81 7.86 15.45
CA ALA A 35 7.82 8.86 15.88
C ALA A 35 7.57 8.81 17.39
N ALA A 36 7.58 7.61 17.99
CA ALA A 36 7.46 7.45 19.44
C ALA A 36 8.62 8.12 20.19
N GLU A 37 9.87 7.95 19.73
CA GLU A 37 11.03 8.60 20.33
C GLU A 37 10.94 10.13 20.26
N TYR A 38 10.47 10.66 19.13
CA TYR A 38 10.22 12.10 18.98
C TYR A 38 9.19 12.61 20.01
N ILE A 39 8.09 11.87 20.20
CA ILE A 39 7.06 12.20 21.20
C ILE A 39 7.65 12.13 22.62
N THR A 40 8.48 11.13 22.93
CA THR A 40 9.14 11.04 24.24
C THR A 40 10.02 12.25 24.52
N ARG A 41 10.84 12.67 23.55
CA ARG A 41 11.74 13.83 23.71
C ARG A 41 10.96 15.14 23.88
N ARG A 42 9.78 15.27 23.24
CA ARG A 42 9.00 16.52 23.25
C ARG A 42 7.99 16.61 24.41
N TYR A 43 7.32 15.51 24.75
CA TYR A 43 6.15 15.47 25.65
C TYR A 43 6.30 14.48 26.81
N GLY A 44 7.43 13.80 26.94
CA GLY A 44 7.72 12.86 28.02
C GLY A 44 7.13 11.45 27.83
N ALA A 45 7.54 10.54 28.71
CA ALA A 45 7.26 9.11 28.60
C ALA A 45 5.78 8.74 28.81
N SER A 46 5.03 9.49 29.61
CA SER A 46 3.60 9.21 29.84
C SER A 46 2.78 9.41 28.55
N THR A 47 3.05 10.49 27.82
CA THR A 47 2.40 10.81 26.54
C THR A 47 2.79 9.80 25.46
N GLN A 48 4.06 9.39 25.42
CA GLN A 48 4.53 8.33 24.52
C GLN A 48 3.77 7.01 24.74
N LYS A 49 3.61 6.56 25.99
CA LYS A 49 2.92 5.30 26.28
C LYS A 49 1.48 5.31 25.78
N LEU A 50 0.74 6.40 26.05
CA LEU A 50 -0.63 6.57 25.55
C LEU A 50 -0.68 6.52 24.03
N TYR A 51 0.21 7.24 23.35
CA TYR A 51 0.31 7.22 21.89
C TYR A 51 0.59 5.81 21.35
N THR A 52 1.56 5.10 21.92
CA THR A 52 1.93 3.75 21.50
C THR A 52 0.77 2.76 21.70
N TYR A 53 0.02 2.85 22.80
CA TYR A 53 -1.14 1.97 23.03
C TYR A 53 -2.26 2.22 22.01
N ILE A 54 -2.58 3.49 21.73
CA ILE A 54 -3.59 3.85 20.72
C ILE A 54 -3.14 3.36 19.34
N PHE A 55 -1.88 3.62 18.97
CA PHE A 55 -1.31 3.20 17.70
C PHE A 55 -1.30 1.68 17.55
N LEU A 56 -0.90 0.95 18.58
CA LEU A 56 -0.91 -0.52 18.59
C LEU A 56 -2.32 -1.05 18.38
N PHE A 57 -3.30 -0.50 19.09
CA PHE A 57 -4.70 -0.90 18.94
C PHE A 57 -5.18 -0.71 17.50
N ILE A 58 -5.00 0.48 16.92
CA ILE A 58 -5.35 0.79 15.53
C ILE A 58 -4.63 -0.13 14.55
N SER A 59 -3.34 -0.41 14.79
CA SER A 59 -2.51 -1.26 13.93
C SER A 59 -3.00 -2.70 13.86
N ILE A 60 -3.48 -3.26 14.97
CA ILE A 60 -4.05 -4.63 15.02
C ILE A 60 -5.30 -4.71 14.14
N PHE A 61 -6.24 -3.76 14.26
CA PHE A 61 -7.44 -3.73 13.42
C PHE A 61 -7.09 -3.55 11.94
N THR A 62 -6.20 -2.60 11.65
CA THR A 62 -5.78 -2.31 10.28
C THR A 62 -5.14 -3.53 9.63
N THR A 63 -4.20 -4.19 10.33
CA THR A 63 -3.53 -5.40 9.84
C THR A 63 -4.51 -6.56 9.65
N GLY A 64 -5.47 -6.73 10.56
CA GLY A 64 -6.54 -7.71 10.41
C GLY A 64 -7.42 -7.46 9.18
N SER A 65 -7.75 -6.20 8.90
CA SER A 65 -8.49 -5.81 7.70
C SER A 65 -7.72 -6.09 6.41
N PHE A 66 -6.39 -5.99 6.41
CA PHE A 66 -5.55 -6.36 5.27
C PHE A 66 -5.38 -7.88 5.10
N LEU A 67 -5.41 -8.65 6.19
CA LEU A 67 -5.29 -10.10 6.15
C LEU A 67 -6.50 -10.77 5.49
N TYR A 68 -7.70 -10.21 5.68
CA TYR A 68 -8.94 -10.77 5.16
C TYR A 68 -8.99 -10.90 3.63
N PRO A 69 -8.72 -9.85 2.83
CA PRO A 69 -8.67 -9.97 1.37
C PRO A 69 -7.66 -11.01 0.87
N ILE A 70 -6.48 -11.09 1.51
CA ILE A 70 -5.43 -12.04 1.14
C ILE A 70 -5.91 -13.47 1.39
N ALA A 71 -6.52 -13.73 2.55
CA ALA A 71 -7.08 -15.03 2.85
C ALA A 71 -8.24 -15.39 1.91
N LYS A 72 -9.03 -14.41 1.48
CA LYS A 72 -10.12 -14.62 0.51
C LYS A 72 -9.58 -15.06 -0.86
N ILE A 73 -8.45 -14.51 -1.29
CA ILE A 73 -7.79 -14.94 -2.53
C ILE A 73 -7.39 -16.42 -2.44
N ILE A 74 -6.82 -16.85 -1.31
CA ILE A 74 -6.45 -18.27 -1.11
C ILE A 74 -7.68 -19.17 -1.08
N GLU A 75 -8.76 -18.75 -0.42
CA GLU A 75 -10.02 -19.51 -0.41
C GLU A 75 -10.52 -19.75 -1.84
N VAL A 76 -10.52 -18.72 -2.69
CA VAL A 76 -10.99 -18.83 -4.07
C VAL A 76 -10.03 -19.64 -4.95
N ALA A 77 -8.72 -19.47 -4.77
CA ALA A 77 -7.72 -20.14 -5.61
C ALA A 77 -7.49 -21.61 -5.23
N ALA A 78 -7.51 -21.94 -3.94
CA ALA A 78 -7.16 -23.25 -3.41
C ALA A 78 -8.35 -24.03 -2.82
N GLY A 79 -9.53 -23.41 -2.70
CA GLY A 79 -10.73 -24.04 -2.13
C GLY A 79 -10.68 -24.27 -0.61
N ILE A 80 -9.70 -23.67 0.09
CA ILE A 80 -9.52 -23.84 1.54
C ILE A 80 -10.50 -22.92 2.29
N PRO A 81 -11.18 -23.37 3.36
CA PRO A 81 -12.07 -22.53 4.15
C PRO A 81 -11.39 -21.25 4.64
N LEU A 82 -12.11 -20.12 4.59
CA LEU A 82 -11.57 -18.80 4.92
C LEU A 82 -10.89 -18.74 6.30
N SER A 83 -11.50 -19.35 7.32
CA SER A 83 -10.96 -19.41 8.68
C SER A 83 -9.58 -20.07 8.73
N SER A 84 -9.41 -21.18 8.00
CA SER A 84 -8.14 -21.89 7.90
C SER A 84 -7.10 -21.07 7.14
N SER A 85 -7.49 -20.43 6.03
CA SER A 85 -6.60 -19.55 5.26
C SER A 85 -6.07 -18.38 6.09
N ILE A 86 -6.93 -17.75 6.89
CA ILE A 86 -6.55 -16.66 7.81
C ILE A 86 -5.52 -17.14 8.82
N LEU A 87 -5.76 -18.30 9.46
CA LEU A 87 -4.83 -18.86 10.45
C LEU A 87 -3.48 -19.22 9.82
N ILE A 88 -3.48 -19.86 8.66
CA ILE A 88 -2.24 -20.28 7.98
C ILE A 88 -1.40 -19.05 7.62
N ILE A 89 -1.99 -18.05 6.95
CA ILE A 89 -1.26 -16.83 6.57
C ILE A 89 -0.80 -16.08 7.83
N GLY A 90 -1.67 -15.91 8.82
CA GLY A 90 -1.35 -15.18 10.05
C GLY A 90 -0.18 -15.81 10.82
N VAL A 91 -0.19 -17.14 10.97
CA VAL A 91 0.92 -17.87 11.61
C VAL A 91 2.20 -17.76 10.79
N PHE A 92 2.12 -17.93 9.47
CA PHE A 92 3.28 -17.79 8.60
C PHE A 92 3.89 -16.39 8.70
N CYS A 93 3.05 -15.35 8.67
CA CYS A 93 3.43 -13.96 8.90
C CYS A 93 4.13 -13.75 10.24
N MET A 94 3.55 -14.27 11.31
CA MET A 94 4.13 -14.15 12.64
C MET A 94 5.51 -14.81 12.71
N ILE A 95 5.69 -15.99 12.11
CA ILE A 95 6.95 -16.72 12.13
C ILE A 95 8.05 -15.93 11.40
N TYR A 96 7.84 -15.54 10.15
CA TYR A 96 8.92 -14.89 9.39
C TYR A 96 9.25 -13.49 9.92
N VAL A 97 8.26 -12.73 10.42
CA VAL A 97 8.51 -11.42 11.02
C VAL A 97 9.28 -11.56 12.33
N SER A 98 8.90 -12.53 13.18
CA SER A 98 9.56 -12.75 14.48
C SER A 98 11.00 -13.22 14.33
N LEU A 99 11.28 -14.10 13.36
CA LEU A 99 12.63 -14.63 13.13
C LEU A 99 13.56 -13.59 12.47
N GLY A 100 13.00 -12.74 11.61
CA GLY A 100 13.80 -11.91 10.73
C GLY A 100 13.93 -10.43 11.13
N GLY A 101 13.03 -9.95 11.98
CA GLY A 101 12.97 -8.54 12.38
C GLY A 101 12.84 -7.59 11.19
N LEU A 102 13.21 -6.32 11.39
CA LEU A 102 13.09 -5.28 10.36
C LEU A 102 13.88 -5.62 9.08
N ARG A 103 15.04 -6.29 9.20
CA ARG A 103 15.87 -6.64 8.04
C ARG A 103 15.19 -7.64 7.13
N ALA A 104 14.56 -8.68 7.68
CA ALA A 104 13.84 -9.63 6.84
C ALA A 104 12.64 -8.99 6.16
N VAL A 105 11.93 -8.09 6.86
CA VAL A 105 10.80 -7.34 6.26
C VAL A 105 11.28 -6.54 5.05
N VAL A 106 12.40 -5.83 5.16
CA VAL A 106 12.98 -5.07 4.03
C VAL A 106 13.40 -6.00 2.88
N VAL A 107 14.01 -7.15 3.18
CA VAL A 107 14.38 -8.12 2.14
C VAL A 107 13.14 -8.67 1.43
N THR A 108 12.09 -9.04 2.17
CA THR A 108 10.84 -9.53 1.58
C THR A 108 10.14 -8.46 0.74
N ASP A 109 10.20 -7.19 1.14
CA ASP A 109 9.64 -6.08 0.39
C ASP A 109 10.37 -5.87 -0.95
N VAL A 110 11.70 -5.92 -0.95
CA VAL A 110 12.51 -5.85 -2.19
C VAL A 110 12.19 -7.04 -3.10
N LEU A 111 12.08 -8.26 -2.57
CA LEU A 111 11.70 -9.43 -3.37
C LEU A 111 10.30 -9.29 -3.96
N GLN A 112 9.33 -8.81 -3.18
CA GLN A 112 7.96 -8.57 -3.64
C GLN A 112 7.92 -7.53 -4.76
N PHE A 113 8.70 -6.45 -4.64
CA PHE A 113 8.84 -5.44 -5.69
C PHE A 113 9.34 -6.06 -7.00
N ILE A 114 10.41 -6.87 -6.95
CA ILE A 114 11.00 -7.51 -8.13
C ILE A 114 10.01 -8.47 -8.80
N ILE A 115 9.34 -9.31 -8.01
CA ILE A 115 8.37 -10.30 -8.51
C ILE A 115 7.19 -9.61 -9.18
N LEU A 116 6.60 -8.60 -8.54
CA LEU A 116 5.46 -7.86 -9.10
C LEU A 116 5.87 -7.07 -10.35
N PHE A 117 7.07 -6.48 -10.35
CA PHE A 117 7.58 -5.77 -11.51
C PHE A 117 7.78 -6.70 -12.72
N ALA A 118 8.36 -7.89 -12.49
CA ALA A 118 8.48 -8.91 -13.53
C ALA A 118 7.11 -9.41 -14.02
N ALA A 119 6.16 -9.63 -13.10
CA ALA A 119 4.80 -10.02 -13.44
C ALA A 119 4.13 -8.98 -14.34
N VAL A 120 4.27 -7.68 -14.05
CA VAL A 120 3.75 -6.61 -14.91
C VAL A 120 4.37 -6.66 -16.31
N ILE A 121 5.69 -6.83 -16.43
CA ILE A 121 6.38 -6.90 -17.73
C ILE A 121 5.93 -8.10 -18.56
N ILE A 122 5.66 -9.25 -17.93
CA ILE A 122 5.27 -10.48 -18.62
C ILE A 122 3.77 -10.48 -18.94
N VAL A 123 2.93 -10.12 -17.98
CA VAL A 123 1.46 -10.20 -18.11
C VAL A 123 0.92 -9.13 -19.05
N THR A 124 1.53 -7.94 -19.09
CA THR A 124 1.08 -6.84 -19.97
C THR A 124 1.06 -7.24 -21.46
N PRO A 125 2.15 -7.71 -22.09
CA PRO A 125 2.13 -8.11 -23.50
C PRO A 125 1.26 -9.35 -23.75
N LEU A 126 1.18 -10.30 -22.82
CA LEU A 126 0.29 -11.47 -22.94
C LEU A 126 -1.19 -11.04 -22.96
N ALA A 127 -1.56 -10.11 -22.09
CA ALA A 127 -2.90 -9.55 -22.04
C ALA A 127 -3.25 -8.81 -23.35
N PHE A 128 -2.31 -8.06 -23.93
CA PHE A 128 -2.52 -7.45 -25.24
C PHE A 128 -2.62 -8.50 -26.36
N GLY A 129 -1.90 -9.61 -26.27
CA GLY A 129 -2.00 -10.73 -27.21
C GLY A 129 -3.38 -11.38 -27.24
N GLU A 130 -3.96 -11.66 -26.08
CA GLU A 130 -5.32 -12.21 -25.92
C GLU A 130 -6.41 -11.28 -26.50
N VAL A 131 -6.22 -9.96 -26.42
CA VAL A 131 -7.18 -8.98 -26.92
C VAL A 131 -7.04 -8.71 -28.43
N GLY A 132 -6.07 -9.33 -29.11
CA GLY A 132 -5.82 -9.14 -30.55
C GLY A 132 -4.84 -8.01 -30.88
N GLY A 133 -4.04 -7.59 -29.91
CA GLY A 133 -3.04 -6.53 -30.02
C GLY A 133 -3.52 -5.17 -29.55
N VAL A 134 -2.58 -4.22 -29.44
CA VAL A 134 -2.85 -2.82 -29.07
C VAL A 134 -3.91 -2.15 -29.97
N PRO A 135 -3.94 -2.38 -31.30
CA PRO A 135 -4.96 -1.76 -32.16
C PRO A 135 -6.39 -2.21 -31.85
N GLU A 136 -6.59 -3.52 -31.63
CA GLU A 136 -7.90 -4.09 -31.32
C GLU A 136 -8.34 -3.73 -29.90
N PHE A 137 -7.38 -3.63 -28.96
CA PHE A 137 -7.64 -3.08 -27.64
C PHE A 137 -8.18 -1.65 -27.74
N LEU A 138 -7.50 -0.75 -28.47
CA LEU A 138 -7.96 0.64 -28.63
C LEU A 138 -9.33 0.74 -29.30
N ALA A 139 -9.68 -0.18 -30.19
CA ALA A 139 -11.00 -0.23 -30.83
C ALA A 139 -12.13 -0.73 -29.91
N ARG A 140 -11.83 -1.60 -28.94
CA ARG A 140 -12.80 -2.18 -28.00
C ARG A 140 -12.93 -1.43 -26.68
N VAL A 141 -12.07 -0.45 -26.46
CA VAL A 141 -12.03 0.32 -25.23
C VAL A 141 -13.33 1.14 -25.09
N PRO A 142 -14.05 1.05 -23.95
CA PRO A 142 -15.29 1.81 -23.73
C PRO A 142 -15.08 3.32 -23.83
N GLU A 143 -16.10 4.06 -24.26
CA GLU A 143 -16.09 5.53 -24.19
C GLU A 143 -15.79 5.99 -22.75
N GLY A 144 -14.80 6.87 -22.60
CA GLY A 144 -14.36 7.36 -21.29
C GLY A 144 -13.30 6.50 -20.60
N PHE A 145 -12.76 5.43 -21.21
CA PHE A 145 -11.69 4.66 -20.57
C PHE A 145 -10.43 5.47 -20.29
N PHE A 146 -10.07 6.39 -21.20
CA PHE A 146 -8.91 7.28 -21.10
C PHE A 146 -9.20 8.59 -20.37
N THR A 147 -10.41 8.80 -19.86
CA THR A 147 -10.68 10.02 -19.08
C THR A 147 -9.91 9.96 -17.78
N LEU A 148 -9.15 11.02 -17.50
CA LEU A 148 -8.42 11.21 -16.25
C LEU A 148 -9.37 11.34 -15.04
N PHE A 149 -10.62 11.72 -15.29
CA PHE A 149 -11.66 11.95 -14.29
C PHE A 149 -12.96 11.34 -14.82
N ALA A 150 -13.65 10.55 -14.00
CA ALA A 150 -14.95 9.98 -14.38
C ALA A 150 -15.93 10.06 -13.21
N GLY A 151 -17.13 10.60 -13.45
CA GLY A 151 -18.23 10.66 -12.47
C GLY A 151 -17.83 11.31 -11.15
N GLU A 152 -17.76 10.50 -10.09
CA GLU A 152 -17.47 10.92 -8.71
C GLU A 152 -15.97 11.21 -8.45
N TYR A 153 -15.08 10.74 -9.32
CA TYR A 153 -13.62 10.96 -9.20
C TYR A 153 -13.19 12.27 -9.87
N ASN A 154 -13.72 13.39 -9.36
CA ASN A 154 -13.38 14.72 -9.86
C ASN A 154 -11.99 15.18 -9.38
N TRP A 155 -11.46 16.26 -9.97
CA TRP A 155 -10.16 16.84 -9.60
C TRP A 155 -10.06 17.15 -8.10
N VAL A 156 -11.16 17.56 -7.46
CA VAL A 156 -11.24 17.81 -6.01
C VAL A 156 -10.98 16.54 -5.21
N PHE A 157 -11.57 15.40 -5.62
CA PHE A 157 -11.32 14.11 -4.97
C PHE A 157 -9.85 13.73 -5.10
N ILE A 158 -9.25 13.90 -6.28
CA ILE A 158 -7.84 13.57 -6.51
C ILE A 158 -6.91 14.43 -5.65
N VAL A 159 -7.15 15.75 -5.57
CA VAL A 159 -6.34 16.63 -4.70
C VAL A 159 -6.54 16.29 -3.23
N ALA A 160 -7.78 16.05 -2.80
CA ALA A 160 -8.07 15.65 -1.42
C ALA A 160 -7.41 14.30 -1.08
N PHE A 161 -7.44 13.33 -2.00
CA PHE A 161 -6.82 12.02 -1.84
C PHE A 161 -5.29 12.12 -1.82
N MET A 162 -4.70 12.98 -2.65
CA MET A 162 -3.26 13.26 -2.63
C MET A 162 -2.83 13.89 -1.30
N LEU A 163 -3.59 14.86 -0.78
CA LEU A 163 -3.32 15.46 0.52
C LEU A 163 -3.48 14.45 1.66
N TYR A 164 -4.55 13.66 1.65
CA TYR A 164 -4.75 12.57 2.60
C TYR A 164 -3.56 11.61 2.61
N ASN A 165 -3.10 11.15 1.43
CA ASN A 165 -1.94 10.26 1.33
C ASN A 165 -0.65 10.93 1.78
N LEU A 166 -0.48 12.23 1.56
CA LEU A 166 0.70 12.97 2.03
C LEU A 166 0.76 13.00 3.56
N PHE A 167 -0.37 13.21 4.24
CA PHE A 167 -0.42 13.15 5.70
C PHE A 167 -0.32 11.71 6.22
N PHE A 168 -0.96 10.75 5.54
CA PHE A 168 -0.89 9.35 5.93
C PHE A 168 0.52 8.79 5.80
N LEU A 169 1.20 9.01 4.67
CA LEU A 169 2.58 8.58 4.43
C LEU A 169 3.60 9.40 5.23
N GLY A 170 3.31 10.66 5.53
CA GLY A 170 4.20 11.51 6.33
C GLY A 170 4.06 11.34 7.84
N GLY A 171 2.93 10.82 8.31
CA GLY A 171 2.62 10.62 9.72
C GLY A 171 2.81 9.18 10.21
N ASN A 172 2.91 8.22 9.30
CA ASN A 172 3.12 6.79 9.58
C ASN A 172 4.61 6.46 9.40
#